data_AF-A0A2V5QNW0-F1
#
_entry.id   AF-A0A2V5QNW0-F1
#
_cell.length_a   1.000
_cell.length_b   1.000
_cell.length_c   1.000
_cell.angle_alpha   90.00
_cell.angle_beta   90.00
_cell.angle_gamma   90.00
#
_symmetry.space_group_name_H-M   'P 1'
#
loop_
_entity.id
_entity.type
_entity.pdbx_description
1 polymer ?
#
loop_
_entity_poly.entity_id
_entity_poly.type
_entity_poly.pdbx_seq_one_letter_code
_entity_poly.pdbx_strand_id
1 'polypeptide(L)'
;MQARREADRMFYHACRAGGCSIQEATWLYIGVRIGAISPLVQAWSMSTIGPQGPRPDRTPGDQRIEADFRLIAHQVLKGRETDDPVEIEARTDRALSETTGINLMGQ
;
A
#
# COMPACT_ATOMS: atom_id res chain seq x y z
N MET A 1 7.97 -9.39 -10.64
CA MET A 1 6.82 -9.64 -9.74
C MET A 1 7.29 -10.21 -8.41
N GLN A 2 7.76 -11.46 -8.36
CA GLN A 2 8.30 -12.09 -7.15
C GLN A 2 9.38 -11.25 -6.42
N ALA A 3 10.42 -10.81 -7.13
CA ALA A 3 11.49 -10.00 -6.54
C ALA A 3 10.99 -8.68 -5.93
N ARG A 4 9.88 -8.12 -6.44
CA ARG A 4 9.29 -6.91 -5.86
C ARG A 4 8.54 -7.24 -4.57
N ARG A 5 7.76 -8.32 -4.54
CA ARG A 5 7.11 -8.82 -3.32
C ARG A 5 8.13 -9.12 -2.22
N GLU A 6 9.24 -9.75 -2.58
CA GLU A 6 10.35 -10.00 -1.65
C GLU A 6 10.94 -8.70 -1.11
N ALA A 7 11.18 -7.70 -1.97
CA ALA A 7 11.66 -6.39 -1.53
C ALA A 7 10.65 -5.67 -0.61
N ASP A 8 9.36 -5.74 -0.91
CA ASP A 8 8.30 -5.13 -0.08
C ASP A 8 8.23 -5.84 1.30
N ARG A 9 8.40 -7.17 1.35
CA ARG A 9 8.51 -7.92 2.63
C ARG A 9 9.81 -7.59 3.38
N MET A 10 10.93 -7.43 2.67
CA MET A 10 12.18 -6.98 3.28
C MET A 10 12.02 -5.60 3.92
N PHE A 11 11.28 -4.68 3.29
CA PHE A 11 10.96 -3.38 3.88
C PHE A 11 10.15 -3.51 5.17
N TYR A 12 9.14 -4.39 5.21
CA TYR A 12 8.39 -4.68 6.44
C TYR A 12 9.32 -5.15 7.57
N HIS A 13 10.17 -6.14 7.28
CA HIS A 13 11.13 -6.64 8.26
C HIS A 13 12.11 -5.57 8.73
N ALA A 14 12.60 -4.71 7.82
CA ALA A 14 13.48 -3.61 8.17
C ALA A 14 12.81 -2.61 9.13
N CYS A 15 11.53 -2.29 8.91
CA CYS A 15 10.75 -1.44 9.84
C CYS A 15 10.65 -2.10 11.23
N ARG A 16 10.28 -3.39 11.27
CA ARG A 16 10.16 -4.14 12.53
C ARG A 16 11.50 -4.18 13.28
N ALA A 17 12.60 -4.46 12.58
CA ALA A 17 13.95 -4.43 13.16
C ALA A 17 14.36 -3.02 13.63
N GLY A 18 13.83 -1.97 12.98
CA GLY A 18 14.01 -0.56 13.37
C GLY A 18 13.11 -0.09 14.52
N GLY A 19 12.24 -0.96 15.07
CA GLY A 19 11.41 -0.65 16.22
C GLY A 19 9.96 -0.25 15.91
N CYS A 20 9.53 -0.27 14.64
CA CYS A 20 8.12 -0.10 14.30
C CYS A 20 7.29 -1.19 14.99
N SER A 21 6.14 -0.88 15.57
CA SER A 21 5.12 -1.87 15.94
C SER A 21 4.62 -2.66 14.73
N ILE A 22 3.91 -3.77 14.95
CA ILE A 22 3.30 -4.57 13.88
C ILE A 22 2.35 -3.68 13.05
N GLN A 23 1.52 -2.89 13.73
CA GLN A 23 0.58 -1.97 13.09
C GLN A 23 1.28 -0.88 12.28
N GLU A 24 2.34 -0.24 12.80
CA GLU A 24 3.11 0.78 12.07
C GLU A 24 3.80 0.20 10.84
N ALA A 25 4.44 -0.97 10.98
CA ALA A 25 5.06 -1.67 9.86
C ALA A 25 4.02 -2.07 8.80
N THR A 26 2.80 -2.43 9.22
CA THR A 26 1.70 -2.76 8.32
C THR A 26 1.23 -1.54 7.54
N TRP A 27 1.05 -0.39 8.18
CA TRP A 27 0.70 0.86 7.48
C TRP A 27 1.75 1.25 6.44
N LEU A 28 3.03 1.17 6.80
CA LEU A 28 4.11 1.52 5.87
C LEU A 28 4.21 0.51 4.72
N TYR A 29 4.02 -0.78 4.99
CA TYR A 29 3.94 -1.81 3.95
C TYR A 29 2.79 -1.54 2.96
N ILE A 30 1.59 -1.19 3.44
CA ILE A 30 0.47 -0.80 2.58
C ILE A 30 0.86 0.37 1.67
N GLY A 31 1.51 1.40 2.22
CA GLY A 31 2.01 2.54 1.45
C GLY A 31 2.99 2.14 0.35
N VAL A 32 3.93 1.24 0.65
CA VAL A 32 4.87 0.68 -0.34
C VAL A 32 4.13 -0.05 -1.46
N ARG A 33 3.12 -0.87 -1.12
CA ARG A 33 2.33 -1.61 -2.10
C ARG A 33 1.48 -0.69 -2.99
N ILE A 34 0.87 0.35 -2.43
CA ILE A 34 0.17 1.40 -3.20
C ILE A 34 1.13 2.07 -4.18
N GLY A 35 2.31 2.49 -3.73
CA GLY A 35 3.32 3.10 -4.60
C GLY A 35 3.75 2.18 -5.74
N ALA A 36 3.90 0.88 -5.47
CA ALA A 36 4.30 -0.11 -6.47
C ALA A 36 3.27 -0.30 -7.59
N ILE A 37 1.96 -0.24 -7.29
CA ILE A 37 0.90 -0.44 -8.29
C ILE A 37 0.32 0.88 -8.82
N SER A 38 0.76 2.03 -8.31
CA SER A 38 0.14 3.31 -8.61
C SER A 38 -0.02 3.63 -10.11
N PRO A 39 0.94 3.31 -10.98
CA PRO A 39 0.79 3.51 -12.43
C PRO A 39 -0.34 2.70 -13.07
N LEU A 40 -0.80 1.62 -12.43
CA LEU A 40 -1.86 0.74 -12.94
C LEU A 40 -3.27 1.21 -12.55
N VAL A 41 -3.39 2.05 -11.52
CA VAL A 41 -4.68 2.54 -11.02
C VAL A 41 -5.02 3.87 -11.67
N GLN A 42 -5.87 3.85 -12.70
CA GLN A 42 -6.25 5.06 -13.44
C GLN A 42 -6.84 6.15 -12.54
N ALA A 43 -7.58 5.78 -11.49
CA ALA A 43 -8.14 6.74 -10.54
C ALA A 43 -7.07 7.55 -9.78
N TRP A 44 -5.83 7.02 -9.70
CA TRP A 44 -4.69 7.68 -9.04
C TRP A 44 -3.80 8.44 -10.03
N SER A 45 -4.01 8.27 -11.35
CA SER A 45 -3.10 8.79 -12.37
C SER A 45 -3.01 10.32 -12.37
N MET A 46 -4.04 11.03 -11.92
CA MET A 46 -4.02 12.49 -11.81
C MET A 46 -2.98 13.01 -10.80
N SER A 47 -2.54 12.21 -9.82
CA SER A 47 -1.39 12.56 -8.96
C SER A 47 -0.07 12.53 -9.71
N THR A 48 0.07 11.62 -10.66
CA THR A 48 1.34 11.33 -11.35
C THR A 48 1.66 12.29 -12.50
N ILE A 49 0.66 13.02 -13.01
CA ILE A 49 0.77 13.93 -14.18
C ILE A 49 1.20 15.35 -13.77
N GLY A 50 1.18 15.68 -12.47
CA GLY A 50 1.53 17.02 -11.98
C GLY A 50 3.04 17.31 -11.87
N PRO A 51 3.44 18.59 -11.71
CA PRO A 51 4.84 19.00 -11.59
C PRO A 51 5.55 18.35 -10.39
N GLN A 52 6.57 17.55 -10.64
CA GLN A 52 7.33 16.83 -9.61
C GLN A 52 8.14 17.82 -8.75
N GLY A 53 7.58 18.28 -7.63
CA GLY A 53 8.18 19.26 -6.73
C GLY A 53 7.32 19.49 -5.49
N PRO A 54 7.81 20.22 -4.47
CA PRO A 54 7.03 20.56 -3.30
C PRO A 54 5.78 21.35 -3.71
N ARG A 55 4.61 20.89 -3.29
CA ARG A 55 3.34 21.58 -3.50
C ARG A 55 2.65 21.75 -2.15
N PRO A 56 2.08 22.93 -1.86
CA PRO A 56 1.34 23.16 -0.63
C PRO A 56 0.01 22.38 -0.61
N ASP A 57 -0.61 22.22 -1.79
CA ASP A 57 -1.94 21.64 -1.92
C ASP A 57 -1.90 20.21 -2.46
N ARG A 58 -2.79 19.37 -1.94
CA ARG A 58 -3.04 18.00 -2.44
C ARG A 58 -3.86 18.05 -3.71
N THR A 59 -3.44 17.31 -4.72
CA THR A 59 -4.25 17.11 -5.93
C THR A 59 -5.46 16.22 -5.66
N PRO A 60 -6.49 16.23 -6.52
CA PRO A 60 -7.59 15.27 -6.42
C PRO A 60 -7.11 13.80 -6.42
N GLY A 61 -6.02 13.50 -7.15
CA GLY A 61 -5.40 12.18 -7.11
C GLY A 61 -4.83 11.84 -5.73
N ASP A 62 -4.19 12.80 -5.05
CA ASP A 62 -3.57 12.56 -3.74
C ASP A 62 -4.64 12.30 -2.68
N GLN A 63 -5.74 13.06 -2.76
CA GLN A 63 -6.92 12.85 -1.93
C GLN A 63 -7.54 11.47 -2.18
N ARG A 64 -7.54 11.01 -3.44
CA ARG A 64 -8.04 9.68 -3.78
C ARG A 64 -7.15 8.58 -3.24
N ILE A 65 -5.82 8.69 -3.41
CA ILE A 65 -4.84 7.75 -2.86
C ILE A 65 -4.98 7.69 -1.34
N GLU A 66 -5.15 8.83 -0.67
CA GLU A 66 -5.33 8.89 0.78
C GLU A 66 -6.64 8.23 1.24
N ALA A 67 -7.74 8.47 0.54
CA ALA A 67 -9.02 7.82 0.83
C ALA A 67 -8.93 6.30 0.66
N ASP A 68 -8.33 5.85 -0.44
CA ASP A 68 -8.16 4.42 -0.73
C ASP A 68 -7.19 3.78 0.28
N PHE A 69 -6.09 4.46 0.64
CA PHE A 69 -5.18 4.01 1.71
C PHE A 69 -5.91 3.79 3.02
N ARG A 70 -6.77 4.72 3.46
CA ARG A 70 -7.55 4.57 4.69
C ARG A 70 -8.47 3.35 4.59
N LEU A 71 -9.14 3.15 3.47
CA LEU A 71 -10.03 2.00 3.28
C LEU A 71 -9.25 0.67 3.36
N ILE A 72 -8.14 0.58 2.64
CA ILE A 72 -7.25 -0.59 2.62
C ILE A 72 -6.71 -0.87 4.02
N ALA A 73 -6.21 0.15 4.73
CA ALA A 73 -5.69 0.01 6.08
C ALA A 73 -6.74 -0.54 7.06
N HIS A 74 -7.97 -0.03 7.01
CA HIS A 74 -9.05 -0.58 7.84
C HIS A 74 -9.37 -2.03 7.48
N GLN A 75 -9.37 -2.41 6.20
CA GLN A 75 -9.63 -3.79 5.77
C GLN A 75 -8.53 -4.75 6.23
N VAL A 76 -7.26 -4.38 6.06
CA VAL A 76 -6.09 -5.21 6.44
C VAL A 76 -6.03 -5.40 7.96
N LEU A 77 -6.33 -4.34 8.73
CA LEU A 77 -6.24 -4.34 10.19
C LEU A 77 -7.52 -4.80 10.92
N LYS A 78 -8.61 -5.11 10.19
CA LYS A 78 -9.86 -5.60 10.81
C LYS A 78 -9.71 -6.95 11.51
N GLY A 79 -8.78 -7.78 11.04
CA GLY A 79 -8.51 -9.11 11.61
C GLY A 79 -7.64 -9.08 12.86
N ARG A 80 -7.29 -10.26 13.38
CA ARG A 80 -6.28 -10.38 14.44
C ARG A 80 -4.94 -9.83 13.93
N GLU A 81 -4.25 -9.09 14.78
CA GLU A 81 -2.88 -8.64 14.54
C GLU A 81 -1.96 -9.84 14.29
N THR A 82 -1.10 -9.73 13.28
CA THR A 82 -0.18 -10.78 12.83
C THR A 82 1.14 -10.15 12.46
N ASP A 83 2.26 -10.79 12.84
CA ASP A 83 3.63 -10.38 12.45
C ASP A 83 4.13 -11.24 11.26
N ASP A 84 3.23 -11.96 10.59
CA ASP A 84 3.54 -12.73 9.38
C ASP A 84 3.43 -11.83 8.13
N PRO A 85 4.55 -11.47 7.49
CA PRO A 85 4.53 -10.61 6.30
C PRO A 85 3.84 -11.26 5.10
N VAL A 86 3.77 -12.60 5.02
CA VAL A 86 3.06 -13.29 3.93
C VAL A 86 1.55 -13.15 4.13
N GLU A 87 1.08 -13.24 5.37
CA GLU A 87 -0.33 -13.01 5.69
C GLU A 87 -0.71 -11.53 5.46
N ILE A 88 0.12 -10.59 5.89
CA ILE A 88 -0.08 -9.15 5.65
C ILE A 88 -0.11 -8.85 4.15
N GLU A 89 0.78 -9.46 3.37
CA GLU A 89 0.80 -9.37 1.91
C GLU A 89 -0.53 -9.84 1.32
N ALA A 90 -1.00 -11.04 1.69
CA ALA A 90 -2.25 -11.60 1.17
C ALA A 90 -3.49 -10.75 1.54
N ARG A 91 -3.53 -10.22 2.76
CA ARG A 91 -4.59 -9.29 3.20
C ARG A 91 -4.54 -7.98 2.40
N THR A 92 -3.34 -7.45 2.16
CA THR A 92 -3.12 -6.22 1.39
C THR A 92 -3.51 -6.40 -0.07
N ASP A 93 -3.14 -7.52 -0.70
CA ASP A 93 -3.53 -7.85 -2.08
C ASP A 93 -5.03 -7.87 -2.25
N ARG A 94 -5.74 -8.56 -1.34
CA ARG A 94 -7.20 -8.62 -1.34
C ARG A 94 -7.81 -7.22 -1.22
N ALA A 95 -7.37 -6.45 -0.23
CA ALA A 95 -7.89 -5.11 0.01
C ALA A 95 -7.63 -4.15 -1.16
N LEU A 96 -6.45 -4.22 -1.78
CA LEU A 96 -6.12 -3.46 -2.98
C LEU A 96 -7.01 -3.85 -4.16
N SER A 97 -7.22 -5.15 -4.39
CA SER A 97 -8.08 -5.63 -5.47
C SER A 97 -9.54 -5.20 -5.29
N GLU A 98 -10.07 -5.32 -4.07
CA GLU A 98 -11.43 -4.88 -3.74
C GLU A 98 -11.60 -3.35 -3.88
N THR A 99 -10.59 -2.57 -3.51
CA THR A 99 -10.66 -1.10 -3.50
C THR A 99 -10.43 -0.50 -4.90
N THR A 100 -9.52 -1.06 -5.68
CA THR A 100 -9.07 -0.47 -6.97
C THR A 100 -9.67 -1.15 -8.20
N GLY A 101 -10.23 -2.36 -8.05
CA GLY A 101 -10.71 -3.18 -9.15
C GLY A 101 -9.61 -3.88 -9.95
N ILE A 102 -8.33 -3.73 -9.57
CA ILE A 102 -7.21 -4.42 -10.22
C ILE A 102 -7.03 -5.81 -9.63
N ASN A 103 -6.93 -6.85 -10.47
CA ASN A 103 -6.65 -8.20 -10.02
C ASN A 103 -5.14 -8.39 -9.75
N LEU A 104 -4.78 -8.53 -8.47
CA LEU A 104 -3.40 -8.72 -8.01
C LEU A 104 -3.12 -10.15 -7.52
N MET A 105 -4.13 -11.02 -7.47
CA MET A 105 -4.04 -12.37 -6.89
C MET A 105 -3.37 -13.41 -7.79
N GLY A 106 -3.00 -13.07 -9.03
CA GLY A 106 -2.38 -13.98 -9.99
C GLY A 106 -0.94 -13.59 -10.40
N GLN A 107 -0.28 -12.75 -9.60
CA GLN A 107 0.85 -11.94 -10.03
C GLN A 107 2.04 -12.04 -9.08
#